data_AF-A0A8C7UCR7-F1
#
_entry.id   AF-A0A8C7UCR7-F1
#
_cell.length_a   1.000
_cell.length_b   1.000
_cell.length_c   1.000
_cell.angle_alpha   90.00
_cell.angle_beta   90.00
_cell.angle_gamma   90.00
#
_symmetry.space_group_name_H-M   'P 1'
#
loop_
_entity.id
_entity.type
_entity.pdbx_description
1 polymer ?
#
loop_
_entity_poly.entity_id
_entity_poly.type
_entity_poly.pdbx_seq_one_letter_code
_entity_poly.pdbx_strand_id
1 'polypeptide(L)'
;LIVYPAINVFSEFLEDLPDTDEPVWVLGECYNAKTGKTELLSDVHSRLWFTYRKKFSPIGGTGPSSDAGWGCMLRCGQMILAQALVCSQLGRAWRWRAEGGQPEKYHRILHCFLDRKDSCYSIHQMAQMGVGEGKSVGEWYGPNTVAQVLKKLALFDDWNSLAVYVSMDNTVVIEDISTPCGWQEPFTSRETPEQACSHTDGHRATTCPHSQSHSDWRPLLLVIPLRMGINHINPVYIQALKECFKMPQSCGVLGGKPNLAYYFIGFVGEELIYLDPHTTQSAVEAEAGSGVDDQSYHCLRSPRRMKITNLDPSVALGFFCKSEDDFDSWCNLVQQVRVIHSSHNCM
;
A
#
# COMPACT_ATOMS: atom_id res chain seq x y z
N LEU A 1 -24.13 1.43 51.69
CA LEU A 1 -23.83 2.05 50.38
C LEU A 1 -22.33 1.96 50.17
N ILE A 2 -21.88 0.91 49.48
CA ILE A 2 -20.46 0.70 49.15
C ILE A 2 -20.26 1.42 47.81
N VAL A 3 -19.47 2.49 47.83
CA VAL A 3 -19.05 3.22 46.63
C VAL A 3 -17.84 2.49 46.06
N TYR A 4 -18.00 1.86 44.90
CA TYR A 4 -16.87 1.34 44.13
C TYR A 4 -16.07 2.53 43.58
N PRO A 5 -14.74 2.57 43.72
CA PRO A 5 -13.95 3.59 43.05
C PRO A 5 -14.03 3.36 41.54
N ALA A 6 -14.34 4.44 40.81
CA ALA A 6 -14.30 4.46 39.36
C ALA A 6 -12.94 3.93 38.89
N ILE A 7 -12.96 2.81 38.17
CA ILE A 7 -11.80 2.29 37.46
C ILE A 7 -11.38 3.39 36.48
N ASN A 8 -10.16 3.88 36.64
CA ASN A 8 -9.59 4.97 35.85
C ASN A 8 -9.29 4.46 34.43
N VAL A 9 -10.28 4.50 33.53
CA VAL A 9 -10.20 4.11 32.11
C VAL A 9 -9.22 4.99 31.31
N PHE A 10 -8.67 6.04 31.91
CA PHE A 10 -7.76 6.98 31.22
C PHE A 10 -6.32 6.47 31.04
N SER A 11 -5.87 5.42 31.74
CA SER A 11 -4.43 5.06 31.70
C SER A 11 -4.03 4.12 30.54
N GLU A 12 -4.98 3.52 29.80
CA GLU A 12 -4.67 2.69 28.62
C GLU A 12 -4.54 3.49 27.31
N PHE A 13 -4.75 4.81 27.34
CA PHE A 13 -4.75 5.68 26.17
C PHE A 13 -3.46 6.47 25.93
N LEU A 14 -2.45 6.36 26.81
CA LEU A 14 -1.24 7.17 26.75
C LEU A 14 0.03 6.32 26.67
N GLU A 15 0.21 5.59 25.57
CA GLU A 15 1.52 5.67 24.92
C GLU A 15 1.42 6.83 23.93
N ASP A 16 1.58 8.04 24.45
CA ASP A 16 1.82 9.19 23.60
C ASP A 16 3.05 8.93 22.72
N LEU A 17 3.06 9.56 21.54
CA LEU A 17 4.28 9.66 20.74
C LEU A 17 5.43 10.14 21.64
N PRO A 18 6.66 9.62 21.45
CA PRO A 18 7.76 9.95 22.34
C PRO A 18 7.99 11.46 22.30
N ASP A 19 8.16 12.07 23.47
CA ASP A 19 8.56 13.48 23.58
C ASP A 19 10.05 13.59 23.20
N THR A 20 10.30 13.69 21.89
CA THR A 20 11.63 13.67 21.28
C THR A 20 11.78 14.78 20.24
N ASP A 21 13.02 15.24 20.06
CA ASP A 21 13.38 16.15 18.95
C ASP A 21 13.70 15.38 17.66
N GLU A 22 13.73 14.05 17.72
CA GLU A 22 13.92 13.23 16.52
C GLU A 22 12.75 13.39 15.54
N PRO A 23 13.03 13.47 14.23
CA PRO A 23 11.99 13.56 13.22
C PRO A 23 11.17 12.27 13.16
N VAL A 24 9.86 12.41 13.10
CA VAL A 24 8.91 11.32 12.85
C VAL A 24 8.63 11.27 11.37
N TRP A 25 8.95 10.16 10.73
CA TRP A 25 8.66 9.96 9.31
C TRP A 25 7.45 9.06 9.15
N VAL A 26 6.49 9.47 8.32
CA VAL A 26 5.32 8.67 7.94
C VAL A 26 5.15 8.77 6.43
N LEU A 27 5.37 7.66 5.72
CA LEU A 27 5.12 7.52 4.28
C LEU A 27 5.58 8.74 3.45
N GLY A 28 6.86 9.08 3.54
CA GLY A 28 7.48 10.19 2.81
C GLY A 28 7.36 11.58 3.45
N GLU A 29 6.52 11.74 4.48
CA GLU A 29 6.32 13.03 5.17
C GLU A 29 7.08 13.05 6.50
N CYS A 30 7.66 14.21 6.83
CA CYS A 30 8.44 14.43 8.03
C CYS A 30 7.69 15.35 9.01
N TYR A 31 7.61 14.92 10.27
CA TYR A 31 6.92 15.62 11.34
C TYR A 31 7.86 15.83 12.53
N ASN A 32 7.65 16.90 13.27
CA ASN A 32 8.27 17.10 14.58
C ASN A 32 7.25 16.68 15.66
N ALA A 33 7.62 15.73 16.53
CA ALA A 33 6.69 15.17 17.52
C ALA A 33 6.14 16.20 18.52
N LYS A 34 6.88 17.27 18.80
CA LYS A 34 6.50 18.32 19.76
C LYS A 34 5.58 19.38 19.16
N THR A 35 5.91 19.85 17.96
CA THR A 35 5.23 20.99 17.32
C THR A 35 4.17 20.60 16.29
N GLY A 36 4.31 19.41 15.68
CA GLY A 36 3.42 18.91 14.62
C GLY A 36 2.59 17.69 15.03
N LYS A 37 2.31 17.52 16.34
CA LYS A 37 1.59 16.35 16.88
C LYS A 37 0.20 16.18 16.24
N THR A 38 -0.52 17.27 16.04
CA THR A 38 -1.88 17.25 15.48
C THR A 38 -1.88 16.79 14.03
N GLU A 39 -0.96 17.32 13.21
CA GLU A 39 -0.80 16.98 11.80
C GLU A 39 -0.33 15.53 11.63
N LEU A 40 0.60 15.08 12.47
CA LEU A 40 1.08 13.71 12.50
C LEU A 40 -0.04 12.73 12.86
N LEU A 41 -0.81 13.00 13.92
CA LEU A 41 -1.95 12.15 14.30
C LEU A 41 -3.02 12.16 13.22
N SER A 42 -3.33 13.32 12.63
CA SER A 42 -4.25 13.43 11.50
C SER A 42 -3.81 12.55 10.33
N ASP A 43 -2.51 12.51 10.01
CA ASP A 43 -2.00 11.67 8.93
C ASP A 43 -2.13 10.17 9.21
N VAL A 44 -1.75 9.73 10.41
CA VAL A 44 -1.89 8.33 10.83
C VAL A 44 -3.36 7.92 10.85
N HIS A 45 -4.24 8.74 11.44
CA HIS A 45 -5.67 8.47 11.54
C HIS A 45 -6.35 8.45 10.17
N SER A 46 -5.79 9.14 9.18
CA SER A 46 -6.32 9.16 7.80
C SER A 46 -6.02 7.90 7.00
N ARG A 47 -5.10 7.05 7.47
CA ARG A 47 -4.78 5.79 6.77
C ARG A 47 -5.93 4.81 6.93
N LEU A 48 -6.38 4.22 5.83
CA LEU A 48 -7.36 3.14 5.86
C LEU A 48 -6.79 1.95 6.63
N TRP A 49 -7.45 1.61 7.72
CA TRP A 49 -7.07 0.60 8.69
C TRP A 49 -7.99 -0.61 8.58
N PHE A 50 -7.43 -1.73 8.11
CA PHE A 50 -8.15 -2.99 8.01
C PHE A 50 -7.72 -3.92 9.14
N THR A 51 -8.71 -4.41 9.88
CA THR A 51 -8.50 -5.36 10.98
C THR A 51 -9.20 -6.67 10.68
N TYR A 52 -9.03 -7.65 11.56
CA TYR A 52 -9.91 -8.81 11.58
C TYR A 52 -11.38 -8.39 11.60
N ARG A 53 -12.20 -9.13 10.85
CA ARG A 53 -13.64 -8.94 10.78
C ARG A 53 -14.35 -10.26 11.07
N LYS A 54 -15.57 -10.18 11.57
CA LYS A 54 -16.46 -11.32 11.82
C LYS A 54 -17.85 -11.01 11.31
N LYS A 55 -18.64 -12.08 11.12
CA LYS A 55 -20.03 -12.02 10.62
C LYS A 55 -20.15 -11.52 9.16
N PHE A 56 -19.08 -11.56 8.38
CA PHE A 56 -19.21 -11.47 6.93
C PHE A 56 -19.75 -12.81 6.37
N SER A 57 -20.30 -12.78 5.15
CA SER A 57 -20.80 -14.01 4.50
C SER A 57 -19.69 -15.05 4.36
N PRO A 58 -19.94 -16.35 4.58
CA PRO A 58 -18.92 -17.40 4.48
C PRO A 58 -18.12 -17.35 3.16
N ILE A 59 -16.78 -17.37 3.25
CA ILE A 59 -15.90 -17.42 2.07
C ILE A 59 -16.14 -18.72 1.30
N GLY A 60 -16.39 -18.65 0.00
CA GLY A 60 -16.73 -19.82 -0.82
C GLY A 60 -18.07 -20.49 -0.44
N GLY A 61 -18.94 -19.82 0.33
CA GLY A 61 -20.25 -20.33 0.75
C GLY A 61 -20.23 -21.22 2.00
N THR A 62 -19.14 -21.94 2.26
CA THR A 62 -19.00 -22.84 3.41
C THR A 62 -17.74 -22.62 4.25
N GLY A 63 -16.85 -21.72 3.82
CA GLY A 63 -15.61 -21.40 4.53
C GLY A 63 -15.83 -20.47 5.73
N PRO A 64 -14.73 -19.86 6.25
CA PRO A 64 -14.80 -18.99 7.40
C PRO A 64 -15.73 -17.79 7.20
N SER A 65 -16.41 -17.37 8.26
CA SER A 65 -17.16 -16.10 8.37
C SER A 65 -16.46 -15.09 9.29
N SER A 66 -15.16 -15.33 9.54
CA SER A 66 -14.25 -14.50 10.30
C SER A 66 -12.83 -14.80 9.87
N ASP A 67 -11.99 -13.78 9.76
CA ASP A 67 -10.56 -13.93 9.43
C ASP A 67 -9.62 -13.83 10.64
N ALA A 68 -10.20 -13.65 11.84
CA ALA A 68 -9.47 -13.66 13.09
C ALA A 68 -8.60 -14.91 13.25
N GLY A 69 -7.32 -14.68 13.52
CA GLY A 69 -6.32 -15.74 13.76
C GLY A 69 -5.53 -16.17 12.52
N TRP A 70 -5.91 -15.76 11.31
CA TRP A 70 -5.21 -16.15 10.08
C TRP A 70 -5.06 -15.03 9.04
N GLY A 71 -5.98 -14.07 9.00
CA GLY A 71 -6.04 -13.04 7.96
C GLY A 71 -5.07 -11.87 8.09
N CYS A 72 -4.18 -11.81 9.10
CA CYS A 72 -3.49 -10.55 9.43
C CYS A 72 -2.60 -10.04 8.29
N MET A 73 -1.90 -10.92 7.57
CA MET A 73 -1.11 -10.48 6.41
C MET A 73 -2.00 -10.03 5.24
N LEU A 74 -3.18 -10.64 5.06
CA LEU A 74 -4.15 -10.18 4.06
C LEU A 74 -4.63 -8.77 4.38
N ARG A 75 -4.94 -8.49 5.66
CA ARG A 75 -5.31 -7.15 6.13
C ARG A 75 -4.18 -6.13 5.94
N CYS A 76 -2.93 -6.52 6.19
CA CYS A 76 -1.79 -5.66 5.88
C CYS A 76 -1.66 -5.39 4.38
N GLY A 77 -1.89 -6.41 3.55
CA GLY A 77 -1.99 -6.27 2.09
C GLY A 77 -3.10 -5.30 1.65
N GLN A 78 -4.28 -5.36 2.27
CA GLN A 78 -5.35 -4.40 2.03
C GLN A 78 -4.90 -2.98 2.38
N MET A 79 -4.23 -2.78 3.52
CA MET A 79 -3.78 -1.44 3.96
C MET A 79 -2.76 -0.82 3.01
N ILE A 80 -1.77 -1.58 2.54
CA ILE A 80 -0.75 -1.04 1.60
C ILE A 80 -1.34 -0.74 0.23
N LEU A 81 -2.25 -1.59 -0.27
CA LEU A 81 -2.93 -1.34 -1.54
C LEU A 81 -3.86 -0.14 -1.42
N ALA A 82 -4.65 -0.05 -0.35
CA ALA A 82 -5.55 1.08 -0.10
C ALA A 82 -4.77 2.39 0.01
N GLN A 83 -3.59 2.38 0.62
CA GLN A 83 -2.70 3.54 0.64
C GLN A 83 -2.33 3.98 -0.78
N ALA A 84 -1.96 3.05 -1.67
CA ALA A 84 -1.66 3.35 -3.07
C ALA A 84 -2.89 3.91 -3.81
N LEU A 85 -4.08 3.36 -3.57
CA LEU A 85 -5.33 3.86 -4.18
C LEU A 85 -5.69 5.26 -3.67
N VAL A 86 -5.50 5.53 -2.37
CA VAL A 86 -5.65 6.88 -1.78
C VAL A 86 -4.67 7.86 -2.45
N CYS A 87 -3.40 7.50 -2.58
CA CYS A 87 -2.42 8.33 -3.27
C CYS A 87 -2.80 8.60 -4.74
N SER A 88 -3.30 7.58 -5.44
CA SER A 88 -3.73 7.68 -6.83
C SER A 88 -4.91 8.65 -7.01
N GLN A 89 -5.99 8.42 -6.24
CA GLN A 89 -7.29 9.05 -6.46
C GLN A 89 -7.52 10.34 -5.66
N LEU A 90 -6.91 10.46 -4.47
CA LEU A 90 -7.10 11.56 -3.51
C LEU A 90 -5.81 12.36 -3.28
N GLY A 91 -4.64 11.74 -3.50
CA GLY A 91 -3.33 12.33 -3.26
C GLY A 91 -2.81 12.10 -1.84
N ARG A 92 -1.48 12.09 -1.68
CA ARG A 92 -0.80 11.83 -0.38
C ARG A 92 -1.18 12.84 0.71
N ALA A 93 -1.49 14.08 0.33
CA ALA A 93 -1.87 15.18 1.22
C ALA A 93 -3.32 15.08 1.74
N TRP A 94 -4.16 14.21 1.16
CA TRP A 94 -5.53 14.02 1.65
C TRP A 94 -5.53 13.51 3.10
N ARG A 95 -6.51 13.99 3.88
CA ARG A 95 -6.73 13.62 5.28
C ARG A 95 -8.23 13.36 5.52
N TRP A 96 -8.53 12.31 6.27
CA TRP A 96 -9.88 11.94 6.69
C TRP A 96 -10.39 12.87 7.81
N ARG A 97 -11.71 13.00 7.92
CA ARG A 97 -12.37 13.82 8.94
C ARG A 97 -13.60 13.11 9.49
N ALA A 98 -13.64 12.84 10.79
CA ALA A 98 -14.76 12.15 11.44
C ALA A 98 -16.11 12.86 11.27
N GLU A 99 -16.12 14.18 11.39
CA GLU A 99 -17.35 15.00 11.39
C GLU A 99 -17.66 15.62 10.01
N GLY A 100 -17.09 15.08 8.92
CA GLY A 100 -17.26 15.63 7.57
C GLY A 100 -17.55 14.56 6.52
N GLY A 101 -18.31 14.95 5.50
CA GLY A 101 -18.49 14.12 4.31
C GLY A 101 -17.16 13.90 3.59
N GLN A 102 -16.94 12.68 3.11
CA GLN A 102 -15.75 12.35 2.34
C GLN A 102 -16.03 12.43 0.83
N PRO A 103 -15.02 12.62 -0.02
CA PRO A 103 -15.20 12.61 -1.47
C PRO A 103 -15.79 11.27 -1.95
N GLU A 104 -16.58 11.26 -3.03
CA GLU A 104 -17.13 10.03 -3.60
C GLU A 104 -16.04 9.00 -3.93
N LYS A 105 -14.89 9.47 -4.44
CA LYS A 105 -13.71 8.63 -4.71
C LYS A 105 -13.22 7.89 -3.46
N TYR A 106 -13.29 8.50 -2.28
CA TYR A 106 -12.92 7.84 -1.03
C TYR A 106 -13.86 6.66 -0.74
N HIS A 107 -15.17 6.87 -0.81
CA HIS A 107 -16.15 5.80 -0.57
C HIS A 107 -16.01 4.68 -1.58
N ARG A 108 -15.71 5.01 -2.85
CA ARG A 108 -15.43 4.00 -3.89
C ARG A 108 -14.16 3.21 -3.60
N ILE A 109 -13.08 3.84 -3.09
CA ILE A 109 -11.90 3.11 -2.60
C ILE A 109 -12.28 2.18 -1.45
N LEU A 110 -12.95 2.69 -0.41
CA LEU A 110 -13.33 1.88 0.75
C LEU A 110 -14.20 0.69 0.35
N HIS A 111 -15.13 0.88 -0.59
CA HIS A 111 -15.98 -0.17 -1.12
C HIS A 111 -15.17 -1.31 -1.76
N CYS A 112 -13.99 -1.05 -2.34
CA CYS A 112 -13.14 -2.11 -2.88
C CYS A 112 -12.67 -3.12 -1.81
N PHE A 113 -12.67 -2.75 -0.52
CA PHE A 113 -12.10 -3.54 0.57
C PHE A 113 -13.12 -4.09 1.58
N LEU A 114 -14.42 -3.83 1.38
CA LEU A 114 -15.46 -4.39 2.26
C LEU A 114 -15.39 -5.92 2.26
N ASP A 115 -15.81 -6.55 3.36
CA ASP A 115 -15.78 -8.01 3.53
C ASP A 115 -16.92 -8.70 2.78
N ARG A 116 -16.97 -8.46 1.47
CA ARG A 116 -18.01 -8.93 0.57
C ARG A 116 -17.39 -9.47 -0.71
N LYS A 117 -17.98 -10.53 -1.25
CA LYS A 117 -17.51 -11.16 -2.50
C LYS A 117 -17.54 -10.23 -3.73
N ASP A 118 -18.36 -9.19 -3.73
CA ASP A 118 -18.49 -8.21 -4.82
C ASP A 118 -17.47 -7.06 -4.73
N SER A 119 -16.67 -7.02 -3.65
CA SER A 119 -15.60 -6.04 -3.47
C SER A 119 -14.27 -6.64 -3.92
N CYS A 120 -13.59 -5.99 -4.88
CA CYS A 120 -12.46 -6.55 -5.64
C CYS A 120 -11.23 -6.92 -4.80
N TYR A 121 -11.00 -6.23 -3.68
CA TYR A 121 -9.90 -6.48 -2.74
C TYR A 121 -10.41 -6.93 -1.36
N SER A 122 -11.60 -7.52 -1.31
CA SER A 122 -12.15 -8.12 -0.09
C SER A 122 -11.30 -9.28 0.42
N ILE A 123 -11.45 -9.60 1.69
CA ILE A 123 -10.87 -10.81 2.29
C ILE A 123 -11.29 -12.09 1.53
N HIS A 124 -12.50 -12.10 0.97
CA HIS A 124 -13.01 -13.19 0.12
C HIS A 124 -12.18 -13.35 -1.14
N GLN A 125 -12.01 -12.26 -1.89
CA GLN A 125 -11.27 -12.28 -3.15
C GLN A 125 -9.79 -12.59 -2.91
N MET A 126 -9.19 -12.02 -1.87
CA MET A 126 -7.80 -12.29 -1.51
C MET A 126 -7.57 -13.75 -1.10
N ALA A 127 -8.42 -14.30 -0.22
CA ALA A 127 -8.29 -15.69 0.22
C ALA A 127 -8.55 -16.68 -0.93
N GLN A 128 -9.52 -16.39 -1.81
CA GLN A 128 -9.82 -17.24 -2.96
C GLN A 128 -8.72 -17.19 -4.02
N MET A 129 -8.15 -16.02 -4.28
CA MET A 129 -7.05 -15.84 -5.22
C MET A 129 -5.77 -16.54 -4.75
N GLY A 130 -5.50 -16.56 -3.44
CA GLY A 130 -4.33 -17.24 -2.90
C GLY A 130 -4.40 -18.77 -2.97
N VAL A 131 -5.57 -19.38 -3.24
CA VAL A 131 -5.64 -20.80 -3.64
C VAL A 131 -4.81 -21.06 -4.90
N GLY A 132 -4.80 -20.11 -5.85
CA GLY A 132 -3.94 -20.16 -7.03
C GLY A 132 -2.44 -19.95 -6.73
N GLU A 133 -2.10 -19.50 -5.52
CA GLU A 133 -0.72 -19.40 -4.99
C GLU A 133 -0.36 -20.61 -4.09
N GLY A 134 -1.20 -21.65 -4.06
CA GLY A 134 -1.01 -22.82 -3.21
C GLY A 134 -1.33 -22.59 -1.73
N LYS A 135 -2.11 -21.55 -1.38
CA LYS A 135 -2.58 -21.28 -0.03
C LYS A 135 -4.05 -21.65 0.14
N SER A 136 -4.35 -22.51 1.11
CA SER A 136 -5.74 -22.81 1.43
C SER A 136 -6.42 -21.60 2.09
N VAL A 137 -7.75 -21.49 1.93
CA VAL A 137 -8.54 -20.50 2.68
C VAL A 137 -8.38 -20.79 4.17
N GLY A 138 -8.04 -19.77 4.97
CA GLY A 138 -7.73 -19.93 6.39
C GLY A 138 -6.24 -20.07 6.71
N GLU A 139 -5.36 -20.15 5.70
CA GLU A 139 -3.92 -20.22 5.91
C GLU A 139 -3.30 -18.82 6.01
N TRP A 140 -2.23 -18.68 6.80
CA TRP A 140 -1.45 -17.45 6.89
C TRP A 140 -0.53 -17.26 5.68
N TYR A 141 -0.36 -16.01 5.25
CA TYR A 141 0.41 -15.62 4.06
C TYR A 141 1.69 -14.90 4.47
N GLY A 142 2.78 -15.14 3.74
CA GLY A 142 3.96 -14.27 3.82
C GLY A 142 3.81 -13.01 2.95
N PRO A 143 4.71 -12.02 3.10
CA PRO A 143 4.67 -10.78 2.33
C PRO A 143 4.66 -10.96 0.81
N ASN A 144 5.48 -11.90 0.28
CA ASN A 144 5.50 -12.19 -1.16
C ASN A 144 4.14 -12.74 -1.65
N THR A 145 3.57 -13.71 -0.93
CA THR A 145 2.31 -14.34 -1.36
C THR A 145 1.16 -13.35 -1.43
N VAL A 146 1.02 -12.46 -0.43
CA VAL A 146 -0.01 -11.42 -0.49
C VAL A 146 0.25 -10.44 -1.62
N ALA A 147 1.50 -10.07 -1.91
CA ALA A 147 1.85 -9.20 -3.03
C ALA A 147 1.45 -9.81 -4.39
N GLN A 148 1.69 -11.11 -4.61
CA GLN A 148 1.27 -11.80 -5.82
C GLN A 148 -0.26 -11.86 -5.96
N VAL A 149 -0.98 -12.06 -4.85
CA VAL A 149 -2.45 -11.99 -4.83
C VAL A 149 -2.95 -10.61 -5.21
N LEU A 150 -2.38 -9.54 -4.64
CA LEU A 150 -2.74 -8.16 -4.99
C LEU A 150 -2.48 -7.89 -6.48
N LYS A 151 -1.34 -8.37 -7.02
CA LYS A 151 -1.01 -8.26 -8.44
C LYS A 151 -2.07 -8.88 -9.35
N LYS A 152 -2.57 -10.07 -9.00
CA LYS A 152 -3.63 -10.74 -9.77
C LYS A 152 -4.99 -10.05 -9.64
N LEU A 153 -5.35 -9.61 -8.44
CA LEU A 153 -6.63 -8.93 -8.21
C LEU A 153 -6.71 -7.56 -8.90
N ALA A 154 -5.60 -6.83 -8.97
CA ALA A 154 -5.54 -5.52 -9.63
C ALA A 154 -5.88 -5.58 -11.14
N LEU A 155 -5.77 -6.75 -11.78
CA LEU A 155 -6.16 -6.96 -13.18
C LEU A 155 -7.68 -6.85 -13.40
N PHE A 156 -8.49 -6.96 -12.35
CA PHE A 156 -9.95 -6.90 -12.41
C PHE A 156 -10.52 -5.55 -11.96
N ASP A 157 -9.66 -4.57 -11.67
CA ASP A 157 -10.05 -3.23 -11.23
C ASP A 157 -9.78 -2.19 -12.33
N ASP A 158 -10.70 -2.14 -13.29
CA ASP A 158 -10.63 -1.20 -14.41
C ASP A 158 -10.63 0.26 -13.95
N TRP A 159 -11.27 0.56 -12.81
CA TRP A 159 -11.39 1.94 -12.34
C TRP A 159 -10.06 2.53 -11.91
N ASN A 160 -9.28 1.76 -11.13
CA ASN A 160 -7.96 2.21 -10.71
C ASN A 160 -6.90 1.96 -11.78
N SER A 161 -7.09 0.95 -12.65
CA SER A 161 -6.16 0.57 -13.72
C SER A 161 -4.70 0.46 -13.25
N LEU A 162 -4.50 0.07 -11.98
CA LEU A 162 -3.21 0.04 -11.31
C LEU A 162 -2.31 -1.05 -11.89
N ALA A 163 -1.08 -0.71 -12.25
CA ALA A 163 -0.04 -1.70 -12.51
C ALA A 163 0.58 -2.12 -11.17
N VAL A 164 0.59 -3.43 -10.88
CA VAL A 164 1.25 -3.95 -9.67
C VAL A 164 2.45 -4.78 -10.10
N TYR A 165 3.65 -4.30 -9.78
CA TYR A 165 4.89 -5.02 -10.04
C TYR A 165 5.42 -5.60 -8.74
N VAL A 166 5.73 -6.90 -8.74
CA VAL A 166 6.36 -7.58 -7.60
C VAL A 166 7.75 -8.03 -8.05
N SER A 167 8.80 -7.43 -7.48
CA SER A 167 10.17 -7.78 -7.83
C SER A 167 10.54 -9.16 -7.33
N MET A 168 11.39 -9.86 -8.08
CA MET A 168 11.98 -11.13 -7.67
C MET A 168 13.48 -10.95 -7.44
N ASP A 169 14.09 -11.85 -6.65
CA ASP A 169 15.54 -11.93 -6.46
C ASP A 169 16.22 -10.62 -6.03
N ASN A 170 15.51 -9.82 -5.21
CA ASN A 170 15.96 -8.51 -4.72
C ASN A 170 16.36 -7.52 -5.83
N THR A 171 15.84 -7.71 -7.06
CA THR A 171 16.22 -6.93 -8.25
C THR A 171 14.99 -6.31 -8.89
N VAL A 172 15.04 -4.99 -9.10
CA VAL A 172 14.02 -4.26 -9.86
C VAL A 172 14.59 -3.99 -11.25
N VAL A 173 13.92 -4.52 -12.27
CA VAL A 173 14.28 -4.35 -13.68
C VAL A 173 13.43 -3.22 -14.25
N ILE A 174 14.07 -2.12 -14.64
CA ILE A 174 13.40 -0.90 -15.08
C ILE A 174 12.58 -1.16 -16.36
N GLU A 175 13.16 -1.86 -17.34
CA GLU A 175 12.52 -2.19 -18.62
C GLU A 175 11.23 -3.02 -18.46
N ASP A 176 11.20 -3.92 -17.48
CA ASP A 176 10.02 -4.74 -17.15
C ASP A 176 8.89 -3.92 -16.51
N ILE A 177 9.18 -2.72 -16.01
CA ILE A 177 8.20 -1.78 -15.45
C ILE A 177 7.73 -0.80 -16.53
N SER A 178 8.63 -0.33 -17.39
CA SER A 178 8.29 0.56 -18.49
C SER A 178 7.31 -0.09 -19.47
N THR A 179 7.45 -1.40 -19.73
CA THR A 179 6.59 -2.11 -20.71
C THR A 179 5.11 -2.20 -20.27
N PRO A 180 4.77 -2.67 -19.05
CA PRO A 180 3.38 -2.76 -18.59
C PRO A 180 2.79 -1.40 -18.19
N CYS A 181 3.64 -0.44 -17.86
CA CYS A 181 3.20 0.88 -17.44
C CYS A 181 3.07 1.86 -18.61
N GLY A 182 3.82 1.79 -19.73
CA GLY A 182 3.66 2.80 -20.78
C GLY A 182 4.50 2.71 -22.06
N TRP A 183 5.14 1.60 -22.40
CA TRP A 183 5.94 1.51 -23.64
C TRP A 183 5.36 0.49 -24.63
N GLN A 184 4.67 0.99 -25.67
CA GLN A 184 4.61 0.29 -26.95
C GLN A 184 5.81 0.75 -27.78
N GLU A 185 6.69 -0.19 -28.15
CA GLU A 185 7.68 0.02 -29.21
C GLU A 185 7.00 0.72 -30.40
N PRO A 186 7.59 1.78 -30.99
CA PRO A 186 7.07 2.29 -32.25
C PRO A 186 7.12 1.14 -33.24
N PHE A 187 5.96 0.65 -33.64
CA PHE A 187 5.82 -0.27 -34.76
C PHE A 187 6.56 0.36 -35.94
N THR A 188 7.80 -0.05 -36.18
CA THR A 188 8.42 0.06 -37.48
C THR A 188 7.63 -0.90 -38.35
N SER A 189 6.61 -0.36 -39.00
CA SER A 189 5.88 -1.04 -40.05
C SER A 189 6.93 -1.65 -40.98
N ARG A 190 6.98 -2.98 -41.01
CA ARG A 190 7.73 -3.73 -42.00
C ARG A 190 7.23 -3.26 -43.36
N GLU A 191 8.07 -2.49 -44.05
CA GLU A 191 7.91 -2.23 -45.46
C GLU A 191 7.74 -3.58 -46.16
N THR A 192 6.58 -3.78 -46.77
CA THR A 192 6.40 -4.81 -47.79
C THR A 192 6.78 -4.18 -49.12
N PRO A 193 7.57 -4.87 -49.96
CA PRO A 193 8.01 -4.31 -51.23
C PRO A 193 6.87 -4.35 -52.26
N GLU A 194 6.77 -3.25 -53.01
CA GLU A 194 6.20 -3.14 -54.36
C GLU A 194 4.67 -3.30 -54.53
N GLN A 195 4.01 -2.20 -54.90
CA GLN A 195 3.26 -2.14 -56.17
C GLN A 195 2.85 -0.71 -56.58
N ALA A 196 3.47 -0.29 -57.69
CA ALA A 196 3.05 0.59 -58.78
C ALA A 196 2.06 1.76 -58.57
N CYS A 197 2.49 2.90 -59.12
CA CYS A 197 1.85 4.20 -59.19
C CYS A 197 0.58 4.22 -60.05
N SER A 198 -0.40 5.06 -59.68
CA SER A 198 -1.22 5.80 -60.65
C SER A 198 -1.85 7.06 -60.02
N HIS A 199 -1.58 8.20 -60.65
CA HIS A 199 -2.08 9.55 -60.33
C HIS A 199 -3.60 9.69 -60.44
N THR A 200 -4.21 10.56 -59.62
CA THR A 200 -4.97 11.77 -60.06
C THR A 200 -5.26 12.72 -58.88
N ASP A 201 -5.24 14.02 -59.20
CA ASP A 201 -5.38 15.21 -58.33
C ASP A 201 -6.70 15.36 -57.55
N GLY A 202 -6.64 16.08 -56.41
CA GLY A 202 -7.82 16.68 -55.79
C GLY A 202 -7.67 17.11 -54.34
N HIS A 203 -7.46 18.41 -54.11
CA HIS A 203 -7.58 19.19 -52.87
C HIS A 203 -8.13 18.53 -51.58
N ARG A 204 -7.32 18.55 -50.50
CA ARG A 204 -7.67 19.15 -49.19
C ARG A 204 -6.48 19.14 -48.24
N ALA A 205 -5.94 20.32 -47.94
CA ALA A 205 -5.07 20.52 -46.79
C ALA A 205 -5.89 20.26 -45.53
N THR A 206 -5.70 19.08 -44.94
CA THR A 206 -6.29 18.72 -43.65
C THR A 206 -5.18 18.91 -42.62
N THR A 207 -5.32 19.95 -41.80
CA THR A 207 -4.47 20.23 -40.65
C THR A 207 -4.34 18.99 -39.77
N CYS A 208 -3.11 18.51 -39.58
CA CYS A 208 -2.79 17.48 -38.60
C CYS A 208 -3.22 17.98 -37.22
N PRO A 209 -4.07 17.25 -36.47
CA PRO A 209 -4.26 17.56 -35.06
C PRO A 209 -2.93 17.27 -34.37
N HIS A 210 -2.38 18.26 -33.65
CA HIS A 210 -1.37 18.02 -32.63
C HIS A 210 -1.90 16.92 -31.69
N SER A 211 -1.42 15.69 -31.85
CA SER A 211 -1.55 14.66 -30.84
C SER A 211 -0.64 15.06 -29.69
N GLN A 212 -1.20 15.70 -28.68
CA GLN A 212 -0.58 15.76 -27.37
C GLN A 212 -0.38 14.30 -26.94
N SER A 213 0.88 13.85 -26.90
CA SER A 213 1.25 12.54 -26.41
C SER A 213 0.96 12.50 -24.91
N HIS A 214 -0.26 12.14 -24.54
CA HIS A 214 -0.53 11.69 -23.18
C HIS A 214 0.35 10.45 -22.98
N SER A 215 1.27 10.50 -22.02
CA SER A 215 2.03 9.32 -21.65
C SER A 215 1.04 8.26 -21.17
N ASP A 216 1.12 7.07 -21.76
CA ASP A 216 0.23 5.92 -21.46
C ASP A 216 0.52 5.29 -20.09
N TRP A 217 1.08 6.07 -19.13
CA TRP A 217 1.54 5.60 -17.83
C TRP A 217 0.39 5.12 -16.95
N ARG A 218 0.36 3.82 -16.64
CA ARG A 218 -0.49 3.25 -15.60
C ARG A 218 0.14 3.49 -14.22
N PRO A 219 -0.58 4.08 -13.25
CA PRO A 219 -0.08 4.24 -11.90
C PRO A 219 0.46 2.91 -11.35
N LEU A 220 1.67 2.95 -10.80
CA LEU A 220 2.43 1.76 -10.42
C LEU A 220 2.42 1.61 -8.89
N LEU A 221 2.04 0.43 -8.41
CA LEU A 221 2.41 -0.08 -7.10
C LEU A 221 3.55 -1.09 -7.26
N LEU A 222 4.76 -0.67 -6.91
CA LEU A 222 5.96 -1.48 -6.85
C LEU A 222 6.08 -2.13 -5.47
N VAL A 223 6.13 -3.45 -5.42
CA VAL A 223 6.31 -4.24 -4.20
C VAL A 223 7.61 -5.03 -4.29
N ILE A 224 8.46 -4.91 -3.27
CA ILE A 224 9.78 -5.54 -3.21
C ILE A 224 9.83 -6.47 -2.00
N PRO A 225 9.47 -7.77 -2.15
CA PRO A 225 9.68 -8.77 -1.11
C PRO A 225 11.17 -8.98 -0.85
N LEU A 226 11.56 -8.97 0.42
CA LEU A 226 12.95 -9.06 0.87
C LEU A 226 13.10 -10.01 2.06
N ARG A 227 14.30 -10.58 2.20
CA ARG A 227 14.75 -11.26 3.41
C ARG A 227 15.98 -10.55 3.97
N MET A 228 15.80 -9.73 5.01
CA MET A 228 16.85 -8.87 5.58
C MET A 228 17.70 -9.56 6.68
N GLY A 229 17.64 -10.89 6.79
CA GLY A 229 18.39 -11.65 7.78
C GLY A 229 17.86 -13.07 7.98
N ILE A 230 18.50 -13.83 8.88
CA ILE A 230 18.10 -15.22 9.16
C ILE A 230 16.97 -15.25 10.20
N ASN A 231 17.23 -14.79 11.43
CA ASN A 231 16.23 -14.79 12.51
C ASN A 231 15.78 -13.38 12.91
N HIS A 232 16.66 -12.41 12.70
CA HIS A 232 16.48 -11.00 13.00
C HIS A 232 16.99 -10.18 11.81
N ILE A 233 16.51 -8.94 11.68
CA ILE A 233 17.09 -8.00 10.72
C ILE A 233 18.59 -7.82 11.00
N ASN A 234 19.41 -7.92 9.95
CA ASN A 234 20.82 -7.56 10.05
C ASN A 234 20.92 -6.03 10.18
N PRO A 235 21.61 -5.48 11.22
CA PRO A 235 21.71 -4.04 11.45
C PRO A 235 22.17 -3.21 10.25
N VAL A 236 22.95 -3.80 9.32
CA VAL A 236 23.36 -3.11 8.09
C VAL A 236 22.16 -2.60 7.27
N TYR A 237 21.02 -3.27 7.32
CA TYR A 237 19.84 -2.85 6.54
C TYR A 237 19.00 -1.77 7.21
N ILE A 238 19.23 -1.47 8.49
CA ILE A 238 18.37 -0.56 9.27
C ILE A 238 18.35 0.84 8.65
N GLN A 239 19.50 1.38 8.28
CA GLN A 239 19.55 2.71 7.68
C GLN A 239 18.86 2.75 6.31
N ALA A 240 19.11 1.75 5.45
CA ALA A 240 18.47 1.66 4.15
C ALA A 240 16.93 1.53 4.27
N LEU A 241 16.46 0.76 5.25
CA LEU A 241 15.03 0.64 5.57
C LEU A 241 14.43 1.99 5.99
N LYS A 242 15.13 2.76 6.84
CA LYS A 242 14.70 4.11 7.23
C LYS A 242 14.60 5.03 6.01
N GLU A 243 15.58 5.02 5.11
CA GLU A 243 15.53 5.83 3.89
C GLU A 243 14.33 5.48 2.99
N CYS A 244 13.91 4.22 2.93
CA CYS A 244 12.71 3.81 2.17
C CYS A 244 11.42 4.47 2.70
N PHE A 245 11.32 4.75 4.00
CA PHE A 245 10.17 5.47 4.57
C PHE A 245 10.18 6.97 4.27
N LYS A 246 11.33 7.54 3.89
CA LYS A 246 11.48 8.98 3.60
C LYS A 246 11.17 9.33 2.16
N MET A 247 11.15 8.35 1.25
CA MET A 247 10.84 8.58 -0.16
C MET A 247 9.39 9.06 -0.32
N PRO A 248 9.10 10.08 -1.16
CA PRO A 248 7.73 10.53 -1.44
C PRO A 248 6.81 9.42 -1.96
N GLN A 249 7.38 8.44 -2.66
CA GLN A 249 6.69 7.28 -3.21
C GLN A 249 6.37 6.22 -2.14
N SER A 250 6.86 6.34 -0.91
CA SER A 250 6.75 5.29 0.11
C SER A 250 5.28 4.94 0.40
N CYS A 251 4.94 3.66 0.21
CA CYS A 251 3.73 3.05 0.72
C CYS A 251 4.01 2.20 1.97
N GLY A 252 5.17 2.34 2.60
CA GLY A 252 5.53 1.62 3.80
C GLY A 252 5.94 0.17 3.54
N VAL A 253 5.81 -0.67 4.57
CA VAL A 253 6.37 -2.02 4.58
C VAL A 253 5.39 -3.02 5.19
N LEU A 254 5.23 -4.16 4.52
CA LEU A 254 4.56 -5.34 5.08
C LEU A 254 5.58 -6.20 5.80
N GLY A 255 5.26 -6.73 6.97
CA GLY A 255 6.15 -7.66 7.66
C GLY A 255 5.52 -8.27 8.90
N GLY A 256 6.31 -9.08 9.59
CA GLY A 256 5.92 -9.73 10.84
C GLY A 256 5.96 -11.24 10.76
N LYS A 257 5.80 -11.86 11.94
CA LYS A 257 5.86 -13.32 12.10
C LYS A 257 4.54 -13.96 11.65
N PRO A 258 4.50 -15.29 11.45
CA PRO A 258 3.25 -16.00 11.25
C PRO A 258 2.21 -15.62 12.31
N ASN A 259 1.02 -15.22 11.85
CA ASN A 259 -0.11 -14.75 12.65
C ASN A 259 0.13 -13.45 13.46
N LEU A 260 1.25 -12.76 13.24
CA LEU A 260 1.64 -11.50 13.88
C LEU A 260 2.19 -10.53 12.81
N ALA A 261 1.34 -10.20 11.83
CA ALA A 261 1.68 -9.31 10.73
C ALA A 261 1.26 -7.87 11.00
N TYR A 262 2.08 -6.91 10.58
CA TYR A 262 1.85 -5.48 10.75
C TYR A 262 2.09 -4.72 9.43
N TYR A 263 1.42 -3.59 9.30
CA TYR A 263 1.69 -2.62 8.24
C TYR A 263 2.49 -1.45 8.82
N PHE A 264 3.79 -1.42 8.53
CA PHE A 264 4.68 -0.36 8.98
C PHE A 264 4.55 0.85 8.05
N ILE A 265 4.27 2.01 8.63
CA ILE A 265 3.99 3.26 7.90
C ILE A 265 5.10 4.31 8.08
N GLY A 266 6.04 4.07 8.98
CA GLY A 266 7.00 5.10 9.35
C GLY A 266 7.96 4.68 10.45
N PHE A 267 8.73 5.63 10.95
CA PHE A 267 9.63 5.44 12.08
C PHE A 267 9.88 6.74 12.87
N VAL A 268 10.33 6.59 14.10
CA VAL A 268 10.92 7.65 14.94
C VAL A 268 12.09 7.04 15.70
N GLY A 269 13.26 7.67 15.64
CA GLY A 269 14.47 7.11 16.24
C GLY A 269 14.76 5.69 15.76
N GLU A 270 14.79 4.74 16.70
CA GLU A 270 14.99 3.30 16.47
C GLU A 270 13.70 2.47 16.52
N GLU A 271 12.54 3.12 16.43
CA GLU A 271 11.23 2.47 16.48
C GLU A 271 10.46 2.65 15.17
N LEU A 272 9.86 1.56 14.68
CA LEU A 272 8.89 1.60 13.58
C LEU A 272 7.52 1.97 14.11
N ILE A 273 6.78 2.73 13.32
CA ILE A 273 5.37 3.06 13.54
C ILE A 273 4.53 2.16 12.64
N TYR A 274 3.48 1.54 13.17
CA TYR A 274 2.66 0.60 12.40
C TYR A 274 1.17 0.63 12.74
N LEU A 275 0.38 0.11 11.79
CA LEU A 275 -1.03 -0.21 11.96
C LEU A 275 -1.18 -1.71 12.21
N ASP A 276 -1.95 -2.03 13.24
CA ASP A 276 -2.11 -3.38 13.77
C ASP A 276 -3.49 -3.96 13.40
N PRO A 277 -3.57 -5.05 12.61
CA PRO A 277 -4.84 -5.66 12.23
C PRO A 277 -5.47 -6.56 13.30
N HIS A 278 -4.82 -6.83 14.43
CA HIS A 278 -5.20 -7.87 15.39
C HIS A 278 -6.33 -7.46 16.36
N THR A 279 -7.34 -6.76 15.86
CA THR A 279 -8.59 -6.48 16.57
C THR A 279 -9.76 -6.99 15.75
N THR A 280 -10.66 -7.78 16.36
CA THR A 280 -11.81 -8.34 15.62
C THR A 280 -13.03 -7.43 15.72
N GLN A 281 -13.36 -6.78 14.61
CA GLN A 281 -14.53 -5.91 14.47
C GLN A 281 -15.66 -6.63 13.72
N SER A 282 -16.91 -6.19 13.83
CA SER A 282 -17.98 -6.74 12.98
C SER A 282 -17.81 -6.26 11.54
N ALA A 283 -18.13 -7.08 10.53
CA ALA A 283 -18.22 -6.63 9.15
C ALA A 283 -19.23 -5.47 9.04
N VAL A 284 -18.88 -4.43 8.26
CA VAL A 284 -19.77 -3.30 8.02
C VAL A 284 -20.71 -3.64 6.86
N GLU A 285 -22.00 -3.47 7.08
CA GLU A 285 -23.01 -3.62 6.04
C GLU A 285 -23.14 -2.29 5.28
N ALA A 286 -22.94 -2.32 3.97
CA ALA A 286 -23.26 -1.21 3.09
C ALA A 286 -24.62 -1.49 2.44
N GLU A 287 -25.64 -0.70 2.77
CA GLU A 287 -26.91 -0.78 2.04
C GLU A 287 -26.81 0.03 0.75
N ALA A 288 -27.54 -0.42 -0.29
CA ALA A 288 -27.54 0.28 -1.56
C ALA A 288 -28.12 1.71 -1.39
N GLY A 289 -27.27 2.72 -1.53
CA GLY A 289 -27.65 4.14 -1.45
C GLY A 289 -27.43 4.82 -0.10
N SER A 290 -26.96 4.10 0.93
CA SER A 290 -26.47 4.71 2.17
C SER A 290 -24.93 4.78 2.18
N GLY A 291 -24.38 5.77 2.86
CA GLY A 291 -22.94 5.84 3.09
C GLY A 291 -22.45 4.68 3.96
N VAL A 292 -21.24 4.20 3.73
CA VAL A 292 -20.59 3.21 4.59
C VAL A 292 -20.17 3.89 5.89
N ASP A 293 -20.54 3.33 7.05
CA ASP A 293 -19.95 3.74 8.33
C ASP A 293 -18.47 3.39 8.35
N ASP A 294 -17.63 4.41 8.20
CA ASP A 294 -16.21 4.28 7.97
C ASP A 294 -15.35 4.41 9.24
N GLN A 295 -15.94 4.74 10.39
CA GLN A 295 -15.20 4.98 11.63
C GLN A 295 -14.30 3.79 12.02
N SER A 296 -14.80 2.57 11.81
CA SER A 296 -14.06 1.33 12.11
C SER A 296 -12.87 1.06 11.17
N TYR A 297 -12.74 1.83 10.09
CA TYR A 297 -11.63 1.77 9.12
C TYR A 297 -10.59 2.87 9.34
N HIS A 298 -10.66 3.60 10.46
CA HIS A 298 -9.67 4.61 10.85
C HIS A 298 -9.18 4.34 12.27
N CYS A 299 -7.86 4.17 12.44
CA CYS A 299 -7.28 3.88 13.75
C CYS A 299 -7.12 5.18 14.55
N LEU A 300 -8.11 5.53 15.38
CA LEU A 300 -8.07 6.75 16.22
C LEU A 300 -7.24 6.61 17.51
N ARG A 301 -6.62 5.45 17.72
CA ARG A 301 -5.72 5.21 18.87
C ARG A 301 -4.36 5.85 18.62
N SER A 302 -3.56 5.95 19.68
CA SER A 302 -2.16 6.37 19.54
C SER A 302 -1.39 5.42 18.62
N PRO A 303 -0.50 5.93 17.75
CA PRO A 303 0.27 5.10 16.84
C PRO A 303 1.10 4.05 17.59
N ARG A 304 0.98 2.78 17.20
CA ARG A 304 1.76 1.69 17.79
C ARG A 304 3.21 1.77 17.33
N ARG A 305 4.12 1.43 18.23
CA ARG A 305 5.57 1.44 17.99
C ARG A 305 6.24 0.13 18.36
N MET A 306 7.35 -0.20 17.71
CA MET A 306 8.24 -1.29 18.10
C MET A 306 9.66 -1.03 17.65
N LYS A 307 10.66 -1.49 18.41
CA LYS A 307 12.07 -1.40 18.00
C LYS A 307 12.29 -2.05 16.63
N ILE A 308 13.06 -1.39 15.76
CA ILE A 308 13.39 -1.91 14.42
C ILE A 308 14.08 -3.28 14.53
N THR A 309 14.90 -3.50 15.56
CA THR A 309 15.59 -4.78 15.81
C THR A 309 14.64 -5.95 16.10
N ASN A 310 13.39 -5.68 16.46
CA ASN A 310 12.36 -6.70 16.68
C ASN A 310 11.59 -7.07 15.40
N LEU A 311 11.83 -6.38 14.28
CA LEU A 311 11.21 -6.66 12.99
C LEU A 311 11.61 -8.06 12.51
N ASP A 312 10.63 -8.85 12.07
CA ASP A 312 10.89 -10.12 11.39
C ASP A 312 11.64 -9.84 10.06
N PRO A 313 12.70 -10.59 9.72
CA PRO A 313 13.48 -10.31 8.53
C PRO A 313 12.72 -10.54 7.20
N SER A 314 11.55 -11.19 7.22
CA SER A 314 10.70 -11.34 6.04
C SER A 314 9.77 -10.14 5.88
N VAL A 315 10.02 -9.32 4.85
CA VAL A 315 9.23 -8.11 4.61
C VAL A 315 8.91 -7.91 3.13
N ALA A 316 8.03 -6.97 2.81
CA ALA A 316 7.88 -6.42 1.47
C ALA A 316 7.77 -4.89 1.53
N LEU A 317 8.68 -4.20 0.85
CA LEU A 317 8.63 -2.73 0.71
C LEU A 317 7.60 -2.37 -0.36
N GLY A 318 6.83 -1.29 -0.17
CA GLY A 318 5.93 -0.77 -1.19
C GLY A 318 6.26 0.66 -1.59
N PHE A 319 6.18 0.93 -2.90
CA PHE A 319 6.34 2.26 -3.48
C PHE A 319 5.25 2.52 -4.52
N PHE A 320 4.68 3.71 -4.52
CA PHE A 320 3.66 4.14 -5.47
C PHE A 320 4.20 5.27 -6.35
N CYS A 321 4.17 5.05 -7.67
CA CYS A 321 4.59 6.02 -8.68
C CYS A 321 3.40 6.32 -9.58
N LYS A 322 2.84 7.54 -9.47
CA LYS A 322 1.62 7.90 -10.20
C LYS A 322 1.92 8.17 -11.67
N SER A 323 3.08 8.73 -11.97
CA SER A 323 3.61 8.96 -13.31
C SER A 323 4.96 8.28 -13.53
N GLU A 324 5.43 8.29 -14.78
CA GLU A 324 6.80 7.88 -15.14
C GLU A 324 7.84 8.76 -14.43
N ASP A 325 7.62 10.08 -14.35
CA ASP A 325 8.50 11.00 -13.60
C ASP A 325 8.63 10.62 -12.11
N ASP A 326 7.55 10.15 -11.48
CA ASP A 326 7.59 9.68 -10.09
C ASP A 326 8.48 8.43 -9.97
N PHE A 327 8.45 7.55 -10.97
CA PHE A 327 9.26 6.34 -11.02
C PHE A 327 10.73 6.66 -11.27
N ASP A 328 11.04 7.57 -12.19
CA ASP A 328 12.41 8.05 -12.43
C ASP A 328 12.98 8.72 -11.18
N SER A 329 12.17 9.56 -10.51
CA SER A 329 12.52 10.15 -9.22
C SER A 329 12.82 9.07 -8.17
N TRP A 330 12.01 8.02 -8.08
CA TRP A 330 12.26 6.88 -7.20
C TRP A 330 13.57 6.16 -7.53
N CYS A 331 13.85 5.90 -8.82
CA CYS A 331 15.11 5.30 -9.27
C CYS A 331 16.32 6.12 -8.83
N ASN A 332 16.27 7.44 -8.97
CA ASN A 332 17.33 8.36 -8.52
C ASN A 332 17.53 8.30 -7.00
N LEU A 333 16.46 8.28 -6.21
CA LEU A 333 16.54 8.16 -4.75
C LEU A 333 17.15 6.83 -4.32
N VAL A 334 16.77 5.72 -4.96
CA VAL A 334 17.36 4.39 -4.68
C VAL A 334 18.87 4.37 -4.97
N GLN A 335 19.31 5.01 -6.05
CA GLN A 335 20.74 5.13 -6.36
C GLN A 335 21.51 5.92 -5.29
N GLN A 336 20.92 7.00 -4.75
CA GLN A 336 21.52 7.78 -3.67
C GLN A 336 21.68 6.98 -2.38
N VAL A 337 20.67 6.15 -2.02
CA VAL A 337 20.75 5.27 -0.83
C VAL A 337 21.91 4.28 -0.94
N ARG A 338 22.17 3.73 -2.15
CA ARG A 338 23.32 2.83 -2.41
C ARG A 338 24.67 3.51 -2.15
N VAL A 339 24.79 4.79 -2.50
CA VAL A 339 26.04 5.57 -2.30
C VAL A 339 26.31 5.80 -0.82
N ILE A 340 25.28 6.12 -0.03
CA ILE A 340 25.41 6.32 1.44
C ILE A 340 25.93 5.03 2.09
N HIS A 341 25.39 3.87 1.70
CA HIS A 341 25.79 2.58 2.26
C HIS A 341 27.22 2.17 1.90
N SER A 342 27.66 2.50 0.68
CA SER A 342 29.03 2.22 0.22
C SER A 342 30.07 3.08 0.95
N SER A 343 29.69 4.31 1.31
CA SER A 343 30.57 5.28 1.98
C SER A 343 30.78 4.95 3.47
N HIS A 344 29.80 4.32 4.12
CA HIS A 344 29.91 3.90 5.53
C HIS A 344 30.62 2.55 5.72
N ASN A 345 30.72 1.72 4.69
CA ASN A 345 31.46 0.45 4.72
C ASN A 345 32.96 0.60 4.33
N CYS A 346 33.39 1.81 3.96
CA CYS A 346 34.79 2.14 3.61
C CYS A 346 35.51 2.95 4.71
N MET A 347 34.88 3.18 5.86
CA MET A 347 35.50 3.69 7.09
C MET A 347 35.39 2.63 8.17
#